data_AF-A0A1L3Q3T1-F1
#
_entry.id   AF-A0A1L3Q3T1-F1
#
_cell.length_a   1.000
_cell.length_b   1.000
_cell.length_c   1.000
_cell.angle_alpha   90.00
_cell.angle_beta   90.00
_cell.angle_gamma   90.00
#
_symmetry.space_group_name_H-M   'P 1'
#
loop_
_entity.id
_entity.type
_entity.pdbx_description
1 polymer ?
#
loop_
_entity_poly.entity_id
_entity_poly.type
_entity_poly.pdbx_seq_one_letter_code
_entity_poly.pdbx_strand_id
1 'polypeptide(L)'
;MDCCEEYRLVTGETLDLGSGYELTVKQIYVKDDEVWMELSKEGVLIDDEIIDISDGGTWILDMDIEGENDVVVFRTHVNNLLKDGNLVVIDGLWMIDYDDVFVIESGDSFGILEIDTIGSTWLAMYNNDTINLTRGSIQEIGGGLKFMVADSNNLEFTLIKERTEYPNLCPVREEEVPTSSPFMTAGVLGIALVLFQRRKQK
;
A
#
# COMPACT_ATOMS: atom_id res chain seq x y z
N MET A 1 -0.35 4.46 -2.48
CA MET A 1 -1.02 3.97 -3.71
C MET A 1 -0.14 2.91 -4.35
N ASP A 2 -0.68 1.77 -4.77
CA ASP A 2 0.02 0.74 -5.54
C ASP A 2 -1.00 0.08 -6.48
N CYS A 3 -0.97 0.46 -7.76
CA CYS A 3 -2.07 0.19 -8.68
C CYS A 3 -1.52 -0.32 -10.01
N CYS A 4 -2.06 -1.46 -10.41
CA CYS A 4 -1.77 -2.15 -11.68
C CYS A 4 -2.91 -2.00 -12.69
N GLU A 5 -3.81 -1.05 -12.46
CA GLU A 5 -4.88 -0.71 -13.40
C GLU A 5 -4.34 0.14 -14.55
N GLU A 6 -4.98 -0.01 -15.71
CA GLU A 6 -4.66 0.79 -16.88
C GLU A 6 -5.42 2.12 -16.83
N TYR A 7 -4.69 3.23 -16.87
CA TYR A 7 -5.24 4.57 -17.05
C TYR A 7 -4.96 5.07 -18.46
N ARG A 8 -5.94 5.76 -19.03
CA ARG A 8 -5.90 6.30 -20.38
C ARG A 8 -6.19 7.78 -20.31
N LEU A 9 -5.16 8.61 -20.51
CA LEU A 9 -5.23 10.05 -20.36
C LEU A 9 -4.93 10.73 -21.68
N VAL A 10 -5.69 11.75 -22.07
CA VAL A 10 -5.31 12.62 -23.20
C VAL A 10 -4.50 13.82 -22.72
N THR A 11 -3.78 14.48 -23.63
CA THR A 11 -3.06 15.72 -23.31
C THR A 11 -3.95 16.76 -22.64
N GLY A 12 -3.50 17.28 -21.51
CA GLY A 12 -4.21 18.25 -20.67
C GLY A 12 -5.12 17.63 -19.61
N GLU A 13 -5.32 16.32 -19.61
CA GLU A 13 -6.04 15.64 -18.54
C GLU A 13 -5.14 15.39 -17.33
N THR A 14 -5.80 15.38 -16.17
CA THR A 14 -5.22 15.14 -14.86
C THR A 14 -5.87 13.90 -14.25
N LEU A 15 -5.04 13.03 -13.69
CA LEU A 15 -5.44 11.89 -12.89
C LEU A 15 -5.26 12.23 -11.41
N ASP A 16 -6.36 12.14 -10.66
CA ASP A 16 -6.33 12.25 -9.19
C ASP A 16 -5.73 10.97 -8.58
N LEU A 17 -4.66 11.13 -7.82
CA LEU A 17 -3.94 10.05 -7.14
C LEU A 17 -4.34 9.93 -5.65
N GLY A 18 -5.25 10.79 -5.17
CA GLY A 18 -5.66 10.88 -3.78
C GLY A 18 -4.78 11.80 -2.93
N SER A 19 -5.25 12.17 -1.74
CA SER A 19 -4.57 13.10 -0.82
C SER A 19 -4.11 14.43 -1.47
N GLY A 20 -4.80 14.86 -2.53
CA GLY A 20 -4.47 16.08 -3.28
C GLY A 20 -3.35 15.93 -4.31
N TYR A 21 -2.79 14.73 -4.51
CA TYR A 21 -1.80 14.45 -5.55
C TYR A 21 -2.46 14.29 -6.92
N GLU A 22 -1.83 14.83 -7.94
CA GLU A 22 -2.36 14.93 -9.30
C GLU A 22 -1.25 14.64 -10.31
N LEU A 23 -1.52 13.74 -11.27
CA LEU A 23 -0.63 13.44 -12.40
C LEU A 23 -1.24 13.94 -13.71
N THR A 24 -0.53 14.83 -14.39
CA THR A 24 -1.05 15.52 -15.59
C THR A 24 -0.22 15.20 -16.82
N VAL A 25 -0.88 14.93 -17.96
CA VAL A 25 -0.20 14.81 -19.26
C VAL A 25 -0.02 16.20 -19.86
N LYS A 26 1.21 16.71 -19.92
CA LYS A 26 1.49 18.05 -20.45
C LYS A 26 1.58 18.05 -21.97
N GLN A 27 2.31 17.10 -22.55
CA GLN A 27 2.54 17.05 -23.98
C GLN A 27 2.98 15.64 -24.44
N ILE A 28 2.66 15.27 -25.68
CA ILE A 28 3.19 14.07 -26.33
C ILE A 28 4.09 14.49 -27.50
N TYR A 29 5.32 13.98 -27.53
CA TYR A 29 6.27 14.17 -28.62
C TYR A 29 6.20 12.97 -29.57
N VAL A 30 5.20 13.02 -30.45
CA VAL A 30 4.82 11.94 -31.39
C VAL A 30 5.99 11.37 -32.21
N LYS A 31 6.99 12.20 -32.53
CA LYS A 31 8.12 11.80 -33.37
C LYS A 31 9.11 10.92 -32.61
N ASP A 32 9.28 11.19 -31.33
CA ASP A 32 10.37 10.65 -30.52
C ASP A 32 9.84 9.59 -29.53
N ASP A 33 8.54 9.27 -29.58
CA ASP A 33 7.86 8.32 -28.69
C ASP A 33 7.99 8.70 -27.20
N GLU A 34 8.05 10.01 -26.94
CA GLU A 34 8.16 10.59 -25.60
C GLU A 34 6.86 11.26 -25.14
N VAL A 35 6.66 11.34 -23.83
CA VAL A 35 5.58 12.10 -23.18
C VAL A 35 6.10 12.93 -22.02
N TRP A 36 5.71 14.19 -21.97
CA TRP A 36 5.96 15.07 -20.83
C TRP A 36 4.80 14.98 -19.83
N MET A 37 5.13 14.57 -18.62
CA MET A 37 4.18 14.42 -17.51
C MET A 37 4.60 15.25 -16.30
N GLU A 38 3.62 15.64 -15.51
CA GLU A 38 3.80 16.53 -14.35
C GLU A 38 3.10 15.92 -13.13
N LEU A 39 3.82 15.79 -12.01
CA LEU A 39 3.29 15.42 -10.71
C LEU A 39 3.14 16.69 -9.86
N SER A 40 1.98 16.86 -9.25
CA SER A 40 1.68 18.02 -8.41
C SER A 40 0.87 17.62 -7.19
N LYS A 41 0.85 18.48 -6.17
CA LYS A 41 -0.02 18.35 -5.00
C LYS A 41 -0.70 19.69 -4.72
N GLU A 42 -2.02 19.66 -4.62
CA GLU A 42 -2.85 20.87 -4.43
C GLU A 42 -2.52 21.97 -5.46
N GLY A 43 -2.24 21.58 -6.70
CA GLY A 43 -1.83 22.49 -7.78
C GLY A 43 -0.41 23.06 -7.68
N VAL A 44 0.40 22.64 -6.71
CA VAL A 44 1.83 22.98 -6.61
C VAL A 44 2.65 21.89 -7.28
N LEU A 45 3.50 22.29 -8.24
CA LEU A 45 4.43 21.39 -8.93
C LEU A 45 5.36 20.70 -7.91
N ILE A 46 5.41 19.37 -7.98
CA ILE A 46 6.40 18.56 -7.28
C ILE A 46 7.60 18.34 -8.21
N ASP A 47 7.34 17.71 -9.35
CA ASP A 47 8.34 17.42 -10.37
C ASP A 47 7.68 17.12 -11.73
N ASP A 48 8.46 17.16 -12.80
CA ASP A 48 8.03 16.87 -14.17
C ASP A 48 9.11 16.14 -14.97
N GLU A 49 8.71 15.22 -15.85
CA GLU A 49 9.65 14.37 -16.58
C GLU A 49 9.21 14.12 -18.03
N ILE A 50 10.18 14.03 -18.94
CA ILE A 50 9.99 13.57 -20.32
C ILE A 50 10.32 12.08 -20.37
N ILE A 51 9.29 11.27 -20.52
CA ILE A 51 9.38 9.81 -20.48
C ILE A 51 9.49 9.26 -21.91
N ASP A 52 10.63 8.67 -22.24
CA ASP A 52 10.83 7.90 -23.48
C ASP A 52 10.29 6.47 -23.28
N ILE A 53 9.18 6.12 -23.97
CA ILE A 53 8.59 4.78 -23.87
C ILE A 53 9.45 3.72 -24.56
N SER A 54 10.34 4.12 -25.46
CA SER A 54 11.27 3.22 -26.14
C SER A 54 12.47 2.85 -25.25
N ASP A 55 12.75 3.66 -24.23
CA ASP A 55 13.75 3.41 -23.17
C ASP A 55 13.09 2.98 -21.85
N GLY A 56 12.11 2.08 -21.93
CA GLY A 56 11.50 1.43 -20.77
C GLY A 56 10.37 2.20 -20.09
N GLY A 57 10.07 3.43 -20.51
CA GLY A 57 8.81 4.11 -20.20
C GLY A 57 8.51 4.37 -18.73
N THR A 58 9.52 4.27 -17.85
CA THR A 58 9.34 4.39 -16.40
C THR A 58 9.92 5.71 -15.91
N TRP A 59 9.09 6.53 -15.27
CA TRP A 59 9.56 7.65 -14.46
C TRP A 59 9.63 7.21 -13.01
N ILE A 60 10.78 7.45 -12.38
CA ILE A 60 11.04 7.22 -10.96
C ILE A 60 11.43 8.56 -10.36
N LEU A 61 10.70 8.98 -9.33
CA LEU A 61 11.02 10.18 -8.55
C LEU A 61 11.53 9.73 -7.17
N ASP A 62 12.73 10.15 -6.84
CA ASP A 62 13.34 10.04 -5.52
C ASP A 62 13.58 11.42 -4.91
N MET A 63 13.51 11.49 -3.58
CA MET A 63 13.67 12.73 -2.82
C MET A 63 14.35 12.46 -1.48
N ASP A 64 14.93 13.51 -0.90
CA ASP A 64 15.43 13.49 0.48
C ASP A 64 14.27 13.79 1.45
N ILE A 65 14.01 12.88 2.40
CA ILE A 65 12.86 12.94 3.32
C ILE A 65 13.33 12.63 4.74
N GLU A 66 13.03 13.51 5.70
CA GLU A 66 13.30 13.30 7.14
C GLU A 66 14.71 12.78 7.47
N GLY A 67 15.71 13.22 6.68
CA GLY A 67 17.12 12.84 6.85
C GLY A 67 17.56 11.56 6.12
N GLU A 68 16.64 10.87 5.46
CA GLU A 68 16.92 9.79 4.51
C GLU A 68 17.05 10.34 3.10
N ASN A 69 18.07 9.92 2.36
CA ASN A 69 18.32 10.39 1.00
C ASN A 69 17.82 9.37 -0.04
N ASP A 70 17.58 9.85 -1.26
CA ASP A 70 17.23 9.02 -2.43
C ASP A 70 16.01 8.10 -2.17
N VAL A 71 15.03 8.57 -1.39
CA VAL A 71 13.81 7.81 -1.08
C VAL A 71 12.90 7.88 -2.29
N VAL A 72 12.69 6.74 -2.95
CA VAL A 72 11.75 6.65 -4.07
C VAL A 72 10.32 6.85 -3.57
N VAL A 73 9.66 7.89 -4.06
CA VAL A 73 8.34 8.33 -3.56
C VAL A 73 7.23 8.16 -4.58
N PHE A 74 7.59 8.11 -5.86
CA PHE A 74 6.66 7.97 -6.95
C PHE A 74 7.28 7.17 -8.10
N ARG A 75 6.45 6.35 -8.74
CA ARG A 75 6.76 5.66 -9.99
C ARG A 75 5.54 5.65 -10.89
N THR A 76 5.75 5.89 -12.16
CA THR A 76 4.75 5.64 -13.20
C THR A 76 5.40 4.92 -14.37
N HIS A 77 4.68 3.96 -14.95
CA HIS A 77 5.08 3.29 -16.19
C HIS A 77 4.08 3.61 -17.29
N VAL A 78 4.59 4.23 -18.35
CA VAL A 78 3.87 4.52 -19.58
C VAL A 78 4.10 3.37 -20.55
N ASN A 79 3.06 2.58 -20.76
CA ASN A 79 3.09 1.42 -21.64
C ASN A 79 3.02 1.80 -23.12
N ASN A 80 2.23 2.83 -23.46
CA ASN A 80 1.99 3.17 -24.86
C ASN A 80 1.53 4.61 -25.09
N LEU A 81 1.82 5.14 -26.28
CA LEU A 81 1.33 6.42 -26.79
C LEU A 81 0.53 6.20 -28.07
N LEU A 82 -0.78 6.49 -28.05
CA LEU A 82 -1.62 6.42 -29.24
C LEU A 82 -1.66 7.77 -29.95
N LYS A 83 -0.86 7.85 -31.02
CA LYS A 83 -0.59 9.07 -31.81
C LYS A 83 -1.85 9.67 -32.45
N ASP A 84 -2.81 8.84 -32.85
CA ASP A 84 -4.05 9.30 -33.50
C ASP A 84 -5.03 9.99 -32.53
N GLY A 85 -4.81 9.86 -31.22
CA GLY A 85 -5.71 10.38 -30.18
C GLY A 85 -5.04 11.24 -29.11
N ASN A 86 -3.74 11.54 -29.23
CA ASN A 86 -2.94 12.17 -28.17
C ASN A 86 -3.16 11.51 -26.80
N LEU A 87 -3.21 10.17 -26.80
CA LEU A 87 -3.55 9.38 -25.63
C LEU A 87 -2.31 8.69 -25.06
N VAL A 88 -2.14 8.79 -23.75
CA VAL A 88 -1.14 8.09 -22.94
C VAL A 88 -1.81 6.92 -22.25
N VAL A 89 -1.18 5.74 -22.32
CA VAL A 89 -1.62 4.53 -21.62
C VAL A 89 -0.62 4.24 -20.50
N ILE A 90 -1.08 4.35 -19.25
CA ILE A 90 -0.32 4.08 -18.03
C ILE A 90 -0.82 2.74 -17.48
N ASP A 91 0.05 1.80 -17.13
CA ASP A 91 -0.34 0.49 -16.56
C ASP A 91 0.41 0.14 -15.27
N GLY A 92 1.18 1.08 -14.73
CA GLY A 92 1.81 0.97 -13.43
C GLY A 92 1.87 2.32 -12.74
N LEU A 93 1.31 2.39 -11.53
CA LEU A 93 1.39 3.55 -10.65
C LEU A 93 1.71 3.10 -9.22
N TRP A 94 2.75 3.69 -8.65
CA TRP A 94 3.13 3.47 -7.26
C TRP A 94 3.51 4.79 -6.62
N MET A 95 3.02 5.04 -5.42
CA MET A 95 3.29 6.28 -4.69
C MET A 95 3.13 6.08 -3.19
N ILE A 96 3.97 6.76 -2.41
CA ILE A 96 3.78 6.96 -0.97
C ILE A 96 3.40 8.41 -0.71
N ASP A 97 2.55 8.66 0.29
CA ASP A 97 2.29 10.03 0.76
C ASP A 97 3.51 10.47 1.59
N TYR A 98 4.42 11.19 0.95
CA TYR A 98 5.71 11.53 1.53
C TYR A 98 5.67 12.82 2.35
N ASP A 99 4.58 13.60 2.29
CA ASP A 99 4.44 14.79 3.13
C ASP A 99 3.93 14.45 4.53
N ASP A 100 3.29 13.28 4.71
CA ASP A 100 2.79 12.79 6.01
C ASP A 100 3.71 11.70 6.57
N VAL A 101 4.99 12.02 6.71
CA VAL A 101 5.98 11.10 7.28
C VAL A 101 5.87 11.10 8.80
N PHE A 102 5.76 9.89 9.35
CA PHE A 102 5.77 9.67 10.78
C PHE A 102 7.12 9.10 11.22
N VAL A 103 7.93 9.94 11.87
CA VAL A 103 9.23 9.54 12.43
C VAL A 103 9.00 8.86 13.77
N ILE A 104 9.73 7.75 13.97
CA ILE A 104 9.64 6.92 15.16
C ILE A 104 10.96 7.00 15.92
N GLU A 105 10.89 7.33 17.20
CA GLU A 105 12.05 7.44 18.09
C GLU A 105 11.96 6.49 19.29
N SER A 106 13.12 6.17 19.90
CA SER A 106 13.15 5.42 21.16
C SER A 106 12.54 6.28 22.28
N GLY A 107 11.67 5.68 23.09
CA GLY A 107 10.86 6.37 24.09
C GLY A 107 9.48 6.81 23.60
N ASP A 108 9.19 6.76 22.28
CA ASP A 108 7.85 7.05 21.78
C ASP A 108 6.83 6.05 22.32
N SER A 109 5.63 6.56 22.63
CA SER A 109 4.58 5.79 23.28
C SER A 109 3.34 5.63 22.40
N PHE A 110 2.84 4.40 22.31
CA PHE A 110 1.63 4.01 21.59
C PHE A 110 0.71 3.28 22.57
N GLY A 111 -0.20 4.03 23.19
CA GLY A 111 -0.99 3.53 24.31
C GLY A 111 -0.10 3.29 25.53
N ILE A 112 -0.07 2.05 26.04
CA ILE A 112 0.80 1.64 27.16
C ILE A 112 2.14 1.07 26.70
N LEU A 113 2.37 0.94 25.38
CA LEU A 113 3.63 0.45 24.83
C LEU A 113 4.57 1.61 24.56
N GLU A 114 5.79 1.50 25.02
CA GLU A 114 6.89 2.44 24.75
C GLU A 114 7.90 1.76 23.83
N ILE A 115 8.51 2.51 22.90
CA ILE A 115 9.57 1.99 22.04
C ILE A 115 10.87 1.87 22.84
N ASP A 116 11.37 0.64 22.93
CA ASP A 116 12.65 0.35 23.55
C ASP A 116 13.78 0.48 22.52
N THR A 117 13.73 -0.36 21.50
CA THR A 117 14.82 -0.52 20.53
C THR A 117 14.29 -0.44 19.09
N ILE A 118 14.98 0.35 18.26
CA ILE A 118 14.77 0.44 16.82
C ILE A 118 15.87 -0.36 16.13
N GLY A 119 15.50 -1.50 15.54
CA GLY A 119 16.35 -2.29 14.67
C GLY A 119 16.17 -1.87 13.20
N SER A 120 17.04 -2.36 12.31
CA SER A 120 16.98 -2.02 10.88
C SER A 120 15.73 -2.54 10.16
N THR A 121 15.10 -3.60 10.67
CA THR A 121 13.91 -4.23 10.08
C THR A 121 12.85 -4.61 11.11
N TRP A 122 13.01 -4.19 12.36
CA TRP A 122 12.11 -4.51 13.46
C TRP A 122 12.11 -3.41 14.52
N LEU A 123 11.01 -3.29 15.24
CA LEU A 123 10.87 -2.42 16.41
C LEU A 123 10.53 -3.30 17.61
N ALA A 124 11.17 -3.06 18.76
CA ALA A 124 10.74 -3.64 20.03
C ALA A 124 10.08 -2.57 20.88
N MET A 125 8.93 -2.95 21.44
CA MET A 125 8.17 -2.13 22.35
C MET A 125 7.95 -2.91 23.64
N TYR A 126 7.87 -2.19 24.74
CA TYR A 126 7.70 -2.75 26.07
C TYR A 126 6.66 -1.94 26.84
N ASN A 127 6.11 -2.54 27.88
CA ASN A 127 5.22 -1.87 28.81
C ASN A 127 5.79 -2.05 30.21
N ASN A 128 6.00 -0.93 30.91
CA ASN A 128 6.52 -0.93 32.27
C ASN A 128 5.44 -1.08 33.34
N ASP A 129 4.17 -0.93 32.97
CA ASP A 129 3.05 -0.95 33.91
C ASP A 129 2.38 -2.33 34.00
N THR A 130 1.59 -2.52 35.05
CA THR A 130 0.80 -3.76 35.20
C THR A 130 -0.41 -3.74 34.27
N ILE A 131 -0.55 -4.78 33.44
CA ILE A 131 -1.77 -5.01 32.67
C ILE A 131 -2.74 -5.85 33.50
N ASN A 132 -3.83 -5.23 33.95
CA ASN A 132 -4.88 -5.92 34.69
C ASN A 132 -5.85 -6.60 33.71
N LEU A 133 -5.83 -7.93 33.60
CA LEU A 133 -6.79 -8.69 32.79
C LEU A 133 -8.07 -8.94 33.57
N THR A 134 -8.93 -7.93 33.63
CA THR A 134 -10.21 -8.01 34.36
C THR A 134 -11.17 -8.96 33.64
N ARG A 135 -11.81 -9.86 34.40
CA ARG A 135 -12.78 -10.83 33.88
C ARG A 135 -13.88 -10.12 33.08
N GLY A 136 -14.17 -10.63 31.88
CA GLY A 136 -15.24 -10.11 31.02
C GLY A 136 -14.99 -8.70 30.46
N SER A 137 -13.74 -8.23 30.46
CA SER A 137 -13.39 -6.87 29.99
C SER A 137 -12.59 -6.87 28.69
N ILE A 138 -12.51 -5.68 28.08
CA ILE A 138 -11.58 -5.39 26.98
C ILE A 138 -10.57 -4.38 27.50
N GLN A 139 -9.28 -4.73 27.44
CA GLN A 139 -8.17 -3.88 27.87
C GLN A 139 -7.40 -3.38 26.66
N GLU A 140 -7.32 -2.07 26.48
CA GLU A 140 -6.55 -1.47 25.42
C GLU A 140 -5.04 -1.54 25.70
N ILE A 141 -4.28 -1.82 24.65
CA ILE A 141 -2.82 -1.86 24.68
C ILE A 141 -2.28 -0.61 23.98
N GLY A 142 -2.67 -0.40 22.71
CA GLY A 142 -2.16 0.71 21.93
C GLY A 142 -2.42 0.55 20.45
N GLY A 143 -2.62 1.67 19.74
CA GLY A 143 -2.89 1.68 18.31
C GLY A 143 -4.05 0.77 17.91
N GLY A 144 -5.09 0.63 18.74
CA GLY A 144 -6.23 -0.26 18.47
C GLY A 144 -5.99 -1.76 18.75
N LEU A 145 -4.81 -2.16 19.24
CA LEU A 145 -4.59 -3.49 19.81
C LEU A 145 -5.19 -3.56 21.21
N LYS A 146 -5.92 -4.64 21.51
CA LYS A 146 -6.62 -4.84 22.79
C LYS A 146 -6.58 -6.30 23.22
N PHE A 147 -6.55 -6.55 24.52
CA PHE A 147 -6.89 -7.86 25.08
C PHE A 147 -8.39 -7.96 25.32
N MET A 148 -9.03 -9.01 24.79
CA MET A 148 -10.39 -9.38 25.15
C MET A 148 -10.33 -10.54 26.15
N VAL A 149 -10.80 -10.32 27.37
CA VAL A 149 -10.73 -11.27 28.48
C VAL A 149 -12.07 -11.95 28.65
N ALA A 150 -12.08 -13.29 28.72
CA ALA A 150 -13.30 -14.05 28.87
C ALA A 150 -13.96 -13.81 30.24
N ASP A 151 -15.28 -13.90 30.28
CA ASP A 151 -16.03 -14.01 31.54
C ASP A 151 -16.00 -15.46 32.05
N SER A 152 -14.81 -15.88 32.53
CA SER A 152 -14.54 -17.24 32.99
C SER A 152 -13.88 -17.23 34.39
N ASN A 153 -14.03 -18.34 35.11
CA ASN A 153 -13.28 -18.56 36.35
C ASN A 153 -11.80 -18.90 36.09
N ASN A 154 -11.47 -19.31 34.86
CA ASN A 154 -10.09 -19.46 34.40
C ASN A 154 -9.61 -18.17 33.72
N LEU A 155 -8.30 -17.93 33.72
CA LEU A 155 -7.72 -16.84 32.94
C LEU A 155 -7.66 -17.25 31.46
N GLU A 156 -8.53 -16.67 30.66
CA GLU A 156 -8.62 -16.87 29.22
C GLU A 156 -8.73 -15.50 28.55
N PHE A 157 -7.84 -15.21 27.59
CA PHE A 157 -7.83 -13.96 26.87
C PHE A 157 -7.33 -14.15 25.44
N THR A 158 -7.68 -13.23 24.55
CA THR A 158 -7.20 -13.16 23.17
C THR A 158 -6.77 -11.75 22.81
N LEU A 159 -5.84 -11.63 21.87
CA LEU A 159 -5.46 -10.35 21.29
C LEU A 159 -6.39 -10.04 20.12
N ILE A 160 -7.00 -8.85 20.12
CA ILE A 160 -7.83 -8.33 19.04
C ILE A 160 -7.26 -7.01 18.53
N LYS A 161 -7.54 -6.70 17.26
CA LYS A 161 -7.19 -5.42 16.63
C LYS A 161 -8.47 -4.80 16.09
N GLU A 162 -8.76 -3.60 16.54
CA GLU A 162 -9.77 -2.75 15.93
C GLU A 162 -9.14 -1.97 14.77
N ARG A 163 -9.86 -1.90 13.64
CA ARG A 163 -9.44 -1.18 12.43
C ARG A 163 -10.63 -0.40 11.89
N THR A 164 -10.37 0.82 11.46
CA THR A 164 -11.26 1.53 10.54
C THR A 164 -10.81 1.20 9.13
N GLU A 165 -11.71 0.67 8.31
CA GLU A 165 -11.42 0.46 6.88
C GLU A 165 -11.51 1.81 6.17
N TYR A 166 -10.45 2.16 5.45
CA TYR A 166 -10.48 3.24 4.47
C TYR A 166 -10.85 2.64 3.12
N PRO A 167 -11.67 3.32 2.30
CA PRO A 167 -11.93 2.88 0.94
C PRO A 167 -10.60 2.78 0.18
N ASN A 168 -10.38 1.65 -0.49
CA ASN A 168 -9.23 1.51 -1.38
C ASN A 168 -9.39 2.53 -2.51
N LEU A 169 -8.41 3.42 -2.68
CA LEU A 169 -8.39 4.41 -3.76
C LEU A 169 -8.17 3.77 -5.13
N CYS A 170 -7.67 2.53 -5.16
CA CYS A 170 -7.66 1.71 -6.35
C CYS A 170 -8.72 0.62 -6.25
N PRO A 171 -9.60 0.49 -7.26
CA PRO A 171 -10.51 -0.65 -7.32
C PRO A 171 -9.69 -1.93 -7.21
N VAL A 172 -10.13 -2.83 -6.35
CA VAL A 172 -9.59 -4.18 -6.35
C VAL A 172 -10.06 -4.80 -7.66
N ARG A 173 -9.14 -5.23 -8.52
CA ARG A 173 -9.48 -6.13 -9.63
C ARG A 173 -10.25 -7.30 -9.03
N GLU A 174 -11.55 -7.39 -9.31
CA GLU A 174 -12.30 -8.60 -8.99
C GLU A 174 -11.59 -9.75 -9.74
N GLU A 175 -10.82 -10.56 -9.01
CA GLU A 175 -10.41 -11.85 -9.55
C GLU A 175 -11.72 -12.60 -9.80
N GLU A 176 -12.05 -12.83 -11.09
CA GLU A 176 -13.14 -13.73 -11.44
C GLU A 176 -12.85 -15.07 -10.76
N VAL A 177 -13.56 -15.35 -9.66
CA VAL A 177 -13.51 -16.65 -9.01
C VAL A 177 -14.04 -17.63 -10.05
N PRO A 178 -13.22 -18.56 -10.58
CA PRO A 178 -13.74 -19.53 -11.53
C PRO A 178 -14.81 -20.34 -10.82
N THR A 179 -16.06 -20.23 -11.27
CA THR A 179 -17.20 -20.97 -10.76
C THR A 179 -17.05 -22.44 -11.14
N SER A 180 -16.12 -23.15 -10.52
CA SER A 180 -16.14 -24.59 -10.48
C SER A 180 -17.01 -24.99 -9.28
N SER A 181 -18.23 -25.42 -9.61
CA SER A 181 -19.18 -26.00 -8.65
C SER A 181 -18.52 -27.17 -7.89
N PRO A 182 -18.44 -27.14 -6.55
CA PRO A 182 -17.99 -28.31 -5.81
C PRO A 182 -19.16 -29.28 -5.66
N PHE A 183 -19.09 -30.41 -6.37
CA PHE A 183 -19.85 -31.59 -5.95
C PHE A 183 -19.29 -32.06 -4.60
N MET A 184 -20.01 -31.76 -3.51
CA MET A 184 -19.72 -32.27 -2.18
C MET A 184 -20.18 -33.74 -2.10
N THR A 185 -19.25 -34.68 -2.18
CA THR A 185 -19.49 -36.05 -1.69
C THR A 185 -18.91 -36.14 -0.28
N ALA A 186 -19.77 -36.32 0.71
CA ALA A 186 -19.37 -36.48 2.10
C ALA A 186 -18.65 -37.84 2.29
N GLY A 187 -17.42 -37.79 2.78
CA GLY A 187 -16.63 -38.94 3.20
C GLY A 187 -15.77 -38.54 4.39
N VAL A 188 -15.98 -39.21 5.52
CA VAL A 188 -15.45 -38.88 6.85
C VAL A 188 -13.99 -39.34 7.02
N LEU A 189 -13.26 -38.59 7.87
CA LEU A 189 -12.04 -38.93 8.65
C LEU A 189 -10.66 -38.54 8.08
N GLY A 190 -9.98 -37.63 8.80
CA GLY A 190 -8.51 -37.50 8.84
C GLY A 190 -7.94 -36.18 8.31
N ILE A 191 -7.81 -35.15 9.16
CA ILE A 191 -7.04 -33.93 8.83
C ILE A 191 -5.54 -34.27 8.93
N ALA A 192 -4.87 -34.36 7.79
CA ALA A 192 -3.42 -34.20 7.67
C ALA A 192 -3.17 -32.99 6.76
N LEU A 193 -2.74 -31.87 7.35
CA LEU A 193 -2.37 -30.67 6.59
C LEU A 193 -0.93 -30.84 6.09
N VAL A 194 -0.77 -31.25 4.83
CA VAL A 194 0.53 -31.29 4.13
C VAL A 194 0.60 -30.08 3.20
N LEU A 195 1.47 -29.12 3.53
CA LEU A 195 1.82 -28.00 2.67
C LEU A 195 2.73 -28.49 1.54
N PHE A 196 2.24 -28.51 0.29
CA PHE A 196 3.07 -28.72 -0.89
C PHE A 196 3.49 -27.37 -1.50
N GLN A 197 4.80 -27.12 -1.57
CA GLN A 197 5.40 -26.10 -2.42
C GLN A 197 5.17 -26.44 -3.90
N ARG A 198 4.61 -25.51 -4.68
CA ARG A 198 4.62 -25.61 -6.15
C ARG A 198 5.94 -25.03 -6.68
N ARG A 199 6.80 -25.92 -7.21
CA ARG A 199 7.82 -25.54 -8.21
C ARG A 199 7.11 -25.18 -9.51
N LYS A 200 7.43 -24.03 -10.10
CA LYS A 200 7.16 -23.76 -11.52
C LYS A 200 8.17 -24.55 -12.36
N GLN A 201 7.67 -25.40 -13.27
CA GLN A 201 8.40 -25.84 -14.46
C GLN A 201 7.51 -25.57 -15.67
N LYS A 202 7.88 -24.59 -16.49
CA LYS A 202 8.57 -24.82 -17.76
C LYS A 202 9.23 -23.52 -18.18
#